data_AF-A0A951ZHN0-F1
#
_entry.id   AF-A0A951ZHN0-F1
#
_cell.length_a   1.000
_cell.length_b   1.000
_cell.length_c   1.000
_cell.angle_alpha   90.00
_cell.angle_beta   90.00
_cell.angle_gamma   90.00
#
_symmetry.space_group_name_H-M   'P 1'
#
loop_
_entity.id
_entity.type
_entity.pdbx_description
1 polymer ?
#
loop_
_entity_poly.entity_id
_entity_poly.type
_entity_poly.pdbx_seq_one_letter_code
_entity_poly.pdbx_strand_id
1 'polypeptide(L)'
;MTLRHALVFATITLALTACGSSGDDPSSSTTGPGTNTDVVAGVRISPSTATVTVGGSVDFSATTLRSDGTAIGAATGVTWSVSD
;
A
#
# COMPACT_ATOMS: atom_id res chain seq x y z
N MET A 1 28.69 3.35 -9.27
CA MET A 1 27.43 2.77 -8.77
C MET A 1 27.62 2.39 -7.29
N THR A 2 27.78 3.39 -6.42
CA THR A 2 27.98 3.22 -4.95
C THR A 2 27.57 4.48 -4.16
N LEU A 3 26.70 5.33 -4.73
CA LEU A 3 26.36 6.64 -4.16
C LEU A 3 24.92 6.70 -3.61
N ARG A 4 24.46 5.59 -3.01
CA ARG A 4 23.15 5.49 -2.33
C ARG A 4 23.24 4.98 -0.88
N HIS A 5 24.42 4.60 -0.41
CA HIS A 5 24.63 4.05 0.93
C HIS A 5 25.43 4.97 1.87
N ALA A 6 25.83 6.18 1.41
CA ALA A 6 26.68 7.09 2.18
C ALA A 6 25.93 8.24 2.88
N LEU A 7 24.59 8.36 2.73
CA LEU A 7 23.83 9.50 3.24
C LEU A 7 22.77 9.16 4.31
N VAL A 8 22.74 7.92 4.82
CA VAL A 8 21.76 7.52 5.86
C VAL A 8 22.38 7.49 7.25
N PHE A 9 23.71 7.70 7.37
CA PHE A 9 24.46 7.50 8.61
C PHE A 9 24.76 8.79 9.42
N ALA A 10 24.10 9.92 9.11
CA ALA A 10 24.54 11.24 9.58
C ALA A 10 23.45 12.15 10.18
N THR A 11 22.44 11.63 10.87
CA THR A 11 21.55 12.48 11.70
C THR A 11 21.06 11.77 12.96
N ILE A 12 21.99 11.48 13.87
CA ILE A 12 21.67 11.25 15.29
C ILE A 12 22.48 12.28 16.09
N THR A 13 21.81 13.36 16.52
CA THR A 13 22.10 14.11 17.76
C THR A 13 20.96 15.08 18.08
N LEU A 14 19.98 14.56 18.80
CA LEU A 14 19.45 15.05 20.08
C LEU A 14 19.60 16.57 20.40
N ALA A 15 18.47 17.27 20.52
CA ALA A 15 18.34 18.45 21.38
C ALA A 15 17.02 18.39 22.15
N LEU A 16 17.14 18.42 23.48
CA LEU A 16 16.08 18.34 24.47
C LEU A 16 15.32 19.67 24.62
N THR A 17 14.09 19.54 25.12
CA THR A 17 13.32 20.52 25.91
C THR A 17 12.56 21.61 25.17
N ALA A 18 11.24 21.45 25.15
CA ALA A 18 10.33 22.45 25.72
C ALA A 18 9.11 21.73 26.30
N CYS A 19 8.96 21.76 27.62
CA CYS A 19 7.72 21.40 28.29
C CYS A 19 6.70 22.50 27.96
N GLY A 20 5.77 22.20 27.06
CA GLY A 20 4.62 23.06 26.78
C GLY A 20 3.39 22.44 27.43
N SER A 21 3.08 22.85 28.67
CA SER A 21 1.76 22.62 29.27
C SER A 21 0.70 23.27 28.40
N SER A 22 -0.27 22.50 27.90
CA SER A 22 -1.50 23.05 27.35
C SER A 22 -2.60 21.99 27.37
N GLY A 23 -3.60 22.24 28.22
CA GLY A 23 -4.99 21.86 27.98
C GLY A 23 -5.38 20.43 28.31
N ASP A 24 -6.17 20.28 29.36
CA ASP A 24 -7.19 19.24 29.42
C ASP A 24 -8.13 19.38 28.20
N ASP A 25 -7.92 18.57 27.16
CA ASP A 25 -8.89 18.33 26.10
C ASP A 25 -9.41 16.88 26.20
N PRO A 26 -10.53 16.60 26.88
CA PRO A 26 -11.24 15.35 26.68
C PRO A 26 -12.03 15.44 25.37
N SER A 27 -11.32 15.32 24.26
CA SER A 27 -11.90 14.80 23.02
C SER A 27 -10.95 13.77 22.46
N SER A 28 -10.90 12.65 23.18
CA SER A 28 -10.65 11.35 22.58
C SER A 28 -11.75 11.08 21.56
N SER A 29 -11.67 11.72 20.38
CA SER A 29 -12.18 11.09 19.17
C SER A 29 -11.26 9.91 18.88
N THR A 30 -11.43 8.87 19.69
CA THR A 30 -11.11 7.51 19.30
C THR A 30 -12.03 7.20 18.13
N THR A 31 -11.71 7.73 16.95
CA THR A 31 -11.85 6.95 15.75
C THR A 31 -10.85 5.82 15.95
N GLY A 32 -11.27 4.80 16.70
CA GLY A 32 -10.65 3.49 16.59
C GLY A 32 -10.56 3.16 15.11
N PRO A 33 -9.60 2.34 14.66
CA PRO A 33 -9.59 1.90 13.28
C PRO A 33 -10.99 1.37 13.01
N GLY A 34 -11.78 2.12 12.24
CA GLY A 34 -13.04 1.62 11.77
C GLY A 34 -12.61 0.43 10.95
N THR A 35 -12.79 -0.78 11.49
CA THR A 35 -12.75 -1.98 10.69
C THR A 35 -14.01 -1.92 9.84
N ASN A 36 -14.05 -0.95 8.92
CA ASN A 36 -14.74 -1.09 7.66
C ASN A 36 -14.02 -2.28 7.04
N THR A 37 -14.47 -3.48 7.40
CA THR A 37 -14.06 -4.71 6.76
C THR A 37 -14.47 -4.53 5.32
N ASP A 38 -13.54 -4.02 4.53
CA ASP A 38 -13.78 -3.76 3.14
C ASP A 38 -13.96 -5.12 2.47
N VAL A 39 -15.23 -5.50 2.33
CA VAL A 39 -15.57 -6.83 1.84
C VAL A 39 -15.23 -6.87 0.37
N VAL A 40 -14.25 -7.70 0.04
CA VAL A 40 -13.87 -7.95 -1.34
C VAL A 40 -15.04 -8.65 -2.03
N ALA A 41 -15.63 -7.98 -3.01
CA ALA A 41 -16.70 -8.52 -3.84
C ALA A 41 -16.23 -8.89 -5.26
N GLY A 42 -15.04 -8.43 -5.66
CA GLY A 42 -14.47 -8.76 -6.96
C GLY A 42 -12.99 -8.44 -7.08
N VAL A 43 -12.40 -8.85 -8.21
CA VAL A 43 -11.00 -8.55 -8.58
C VAL A 43 -10.99 -8.04 -10.01
N ARG A 44 -10.24 -6.97 -10.27
CA ARG A 44 -9.98 -6.42 -11.61
C ARG A 44 -8.53 -6.69 -11.99
N ILE A 45 -8.31 -7.25 -13.17
CA ILE A 45 -6.98 -7.53 -13.71
C ILE A 45 -6.64 -6.52 -14.80
N SER A 46 -5.40 -6.03 -14.82
CA SER A 46 -4.87 -5.15 -15.87
C SER A 46 -3.43 -5.55 -16.25
N PRO A 47 -3.09 -5.61 -17.55
CA PRO A 47 -4.00 -5.43 -18.69
C PRO A 47 -4.99 -6.60 -18.83
N SER A 48 -6.14 -6.37 -19.47
CA SER A 48 -7.14 -7.44 -19.73
C SER A 48 -6.66 -8.45 -20.77
N THR A 49 -5.77 -8.00 -21.65
CA THR A 49 -5.12 -8.78 -22.70
C THR A 49 -3.70 -8.26 -22.87
N ALA A 50 -2.75 -9.16 -23.01
CA ALA A 50 -1.36 -8.82 -23.29
C ALA A 50 -0.86 -9.57 -24.51
N THR A 51 -0.02 -8.92 -25.31
CA THR A 51 0.76 -9.55 -26.37
C THR A 51 2.22 -9.52 -25.94
N VAL A 52 2.86 -10.69 -25.93
CA VAL A 52 4.27 -10.83 -25.53
C VAL A 52 5.08 -11.29 -26.73
N THR A 53 6.22 -10.65 -26.97
CA THR A 53 7.19 -11.13 -27.96
C THR A 53 7.90 -12.38 -27.46
N VAL A 54 8.43 -13.20 -28.37
CA VAL A 54 9.22 -14.39 -27.99
C VAL A 54 10.42 -13.94 -27.14
N GLY A 55 10.55 -14.52 -25.94
CA GLY A 55 11.57 -14.15 -24.95
C GLY A 55 11.29 -12.86 -24.16
N GLY A 56 10.12 -12.24 -24.36
CA GLY A 56 9.67 -11.07 -23.60
C GLY A 56 8.95 -11.43 -22.30
N SER A 57 8.56 -10.40 -21.55
CA SER A 57 7.73 -10.52 -20.34
C SER A 57 6.70 -9.39 -20.30
N VAL A 58 5.56 -9.64 -19.66
CA VAL A 58 4.54 -8.63 -19.36
C VAL A 58 4.07 -8.79 -17.93
N ASP A 59 3.92 -7.64 -17.26
CA ASP A 59 3.41 -7.57 -15.90
C ASP A 59 1.88 -7.49 -15.89
N PHE A 60 1.27 -8.21 -14.94
CA PHE A 60 -0.14 -8.10 -14.63
C PHE A 60 -0.32 -7.60 -13.20
N SER A 61 -1.35 -6.79 -13.00
CA SER A 61 -1.79 -6.33 -11.68
C SER A 61 -3.22 -6.78 -11.41
N ALA A 62 -3.49 -7.10 -10.15
CA ALA A 62 -4.80 -7.46 -9.66
C ALA A 62 -5.22 -6.50 -8.53
N THR A 63 -6.39 -5.89 -8.67
CA THR A 63 -6.95 -4.92 -7.73
C THR A 63 -8.26 -5.45 -7.17
N THR A 64 -8.41 -5.48 -5.84
CA THR A 64 -9.66 -5.86 -5.19
C THR A 64 -10.69 -4.74 -5.29
N LEU A 65 -11.94 -5.14 -5.50
CA LEU A 65 -13.10 -4.26 -5.61
C LEU A 65 -14.10 -4.56 -4.51
N ARG A 66 -14.77 -3.51 -4.02
CA ARG A 66 -16.00 -3.63 -3.23
C ARG A 66 -17.20 -3.87 -4.15
N SER A 67 -18.34 -4.24 -3.57
CA SER A 67 -19.61 -4.51 -4.25
C SER A 67 -20.14 -3.37 -5.11
N ASP A 68 -19.76 -2.12 -4.80
CA ASP A 68 -20.09 -0.92 -5.58
C ASP A 68 -19.12 -0.66 -6.75
N GLY A 69 -18.10 -1.52 -6.92
CA GLY A 69 -17.06 -1.40 -7.93
C GLY A 69 -15.90 -0.47 -7.54
N THR A 70 -15.89 0.08 -6.33
CA THR A 70 -14.80 0.91 -5.81
C THR A 70 -13.55 0.05 -5.61
N ALA A 71 -12.39 0.55 -6.05
CA ALA A 71 -11.10 -0.12 -5.79
C ALA A 71 -10.66 0.14 -4.35
N ILE A 72 -10.29 -0.94 -3.65
CA ILE A 72 -10.00 -0.90 -2.21
C ILE A 72 -8.57 -1.34 -1.88
N GLY A 73 -7.82 -1.84 -2.87
CA GLY A 73 -6.41 -2.18 -2.71
C GLY A 73 -5.90 -3.15 -3.78
N ALA A 74 -4.60 -3.44 -3.72
CA ALA A 74 -4.00 -4.52 -4.50
C ALA A 74 -4.40 -5.88 -3.90
N ALA A 75 -4.69 -6.85 -4.76
CA ALA A 75 -4.96 -8.22 -4.33
C ALA A 75 -3.68 -8.86 -3.79
N THR A 76 -3.81 -9.58 -2.68
CA THR A 76 -2.71 -10.35 -2.06
C THR A 76 -3.00 -11.85 -2.17
N GLY A 77 -1.96 -12.69 -2.17
CA GLY A 77 -2.13 -14.15 -2.31
C GLY A 77 -2.58 -14.61 -3.70
N VAL A 78 -2.34 -13.81 -4.74
CA VAL A 78 -2.71 -14.14 -6.12
C VAL A 78 -1.78 -15.22 -6.68
N THR A 79 -2.34 -16.23 -7.31
CA THR A 79 -1.60 -17.24 -8.08
C THR A 79 -1.91 -17.06 -9.57
N TRP A 80 -0.87 -16.98 -10.40
CA TRP A 80 -0.99 -16.84 -11.85
C TRP A 80 -0.70 -18.16 -12.54
N SER A 81 -1.37 -18.44 -13.66
CA SER A 81 -1.18 -19.65 -14.45
C SER A 81 -1.40 -19.37 -15.93
N VAL A 82 -0.73 -20.13 -16.78
CA VAL A 82 -0.84 -20.08 -18.24
C VAL A 82 -1.21 -21.45 -18.75
N SER A 83 -2.08 -21.49 -19.76
CA SER A 83 -2.37 -22.71 -20.52
C SER A 83 -1.44 -22.75 -21.73
N ASP A 84 -0.74 -23.87 -21.93
CA ASP A 84 0.05 -24.17 -23.14
C ASP A 84 -0.83 -24.90 -24.18
#